data_AF-A0A699UJV4-F1
#
_entry.id   AF-A0A699UJV4-F1
#
_cell.length_a   1.000
_cell.length_b   1.000
_cell.length_c   1.000
_cell.angle_alpha   90.00
_cell.angle_beta   90.00
_cell.angle_gamma   90.00
#
_symmetry.space_group_name_H-M   'P 1'
#
loop_
_entity.id
_entity.type
_entity.pdbx_description
1 polymer ?
#
loop_
_entity_poly.entity_id
_entity_poly.type
_entity_poly.pdbx_seq_one_letter_code
_entity_poly.pdbx_strand_id
1 'polypeptide(L)'
;MKPLTDLKVKGTDLASYTQRFQELALLCGRMFFEESDKIEKYVGGLPDMIHGSVVASKPKTMQEAIKIATELTDKKIHTFDE
;
A
#
# COMPACT_ATOMS: atom_id res chain seq x y z
N MET A 1 7.89 27.28 11.34
CA MET A 1 7.93 26.41 10.16
C MET A 1 8.58 25.10 10.60
N LYS A 2 7.79 24.08 10.97
CA LYS A 2 8.34 22.82 11.51
C LYS A 2 8.85 21.93 10.36
N PRO A 3 10.01 21.24 10.49
CA PRO A 3 10.62 20.51 9.38
C PRO A 3 9.82 19.25 9.02
N LEU A 4 9.83 18.94 7.73
CA LEU A 4 9.06 17.90 7.05
C LEU A 4 9.58 16.46 7.29
N THR A 5 10.19 16.18 8.45
CA THR A 5 10.96 14.93 8.68
C THR A 5 10.56 14.16 9.94
N ASP A 6 9.36 14.40 10.48
CA ASP A 6 8.78 13.51 11.51
C ASP A 6 7.67 12.61 10.95
N LEU A 7 7.62 12.42 9.63
CA LEU A 7 6.79 11.38 9.05
C LEU A 7 7.48 10.03 9.23
N LYS A 8 7.59 9.60 10.49
CA LYS A 8 7.63 8.18 10.80
C LYS A 8 6.34 7.63 10.21
N VAL A 9 6.45 6.95 9.07
CA VAL A 9 5.33 6.29 8.37
C VAL A 9 4.79 5.22 9.32
N LYS A 10 3.98 5.67 10.30
CA LYS A 10 3.18 4.88 11.22
C LYS A 10 2.18 4.15 10.33
N GLY A 11 1.92 2.88 10.59
CA GLY A 11 1.06 2.02 9.76
C GLY A 11 -0.32 2.59 9.39
N THR A 12 -0.75 3.67 10.02
CA THR A 12 -1.87 4.55 9.61
C THR A 12 -1.77 5.09 8.17
N ASP A 13 -0.56 5.28 7.63
CA ASP A 13 -0.34 5.90 6.32
C ASP A 13 -0.73 4.96 5.16
N LEU A 14 -0.46 3.66 5.30
CA LEU A 14 -0.76 2.68 4.26
C LEU A 14 -2.27 2.44 4.07
N ALA A 15 -3.02 2.36 5.17
CA ALA A 15 -4.48 2.21 5.11
C ALA A 15 -5.13 3.44 4.47
N SER A 16 -4.66 4.63 4.84
CA SER A 16 -5.12 5.91 4.27
C SER A 16 -4.77 6.03 2.78
N TYR A 17 -3.55 5.62 2.40
CA TYR A 17 -3.11 5.56 1.01
C TYR A 17 -3.96 4.58 0.19
N THR A 18 -4.20 3.39 0.72
CA THR A 18 -5.03 2.36 0.07
C THR A 18 -6.46 2.82 -0.11
N GLN A 19 -7.05 3.43 0.91
CA GLN A 19 -8.41 3.96 0.83
C GLN A 19 -8.51 5.07 -0.22
N ARG A 20 -7.58 6.04 -0.21
CA ARG A 20 -7.54 7.10 -1.23
C ARG A 20 -7.35 6.54 -2.64
N PHE A 21 -6.53 5.51 -2.79
CA PHE A 21 -6.33 4.84 -4.08
C PHE A 21 -7.61 4.14 -4.57
N GLN A 22 -8.34 3.48 -3.67
CA GLN A 22 -9.64 2.87 -3.97
C GLN A 22 -10.71 3.92 -4.32
N GLU A 23 -10.78 5.03 -3.57
CA GLU A 23 -11.68 6.14 -3.85
C GLU A 23 -11.36 6.78 -5.21
N LEU A 24 -10.08 7.01 -5.52
CA LEU A 24 -9.63 7.50 -6.83
C LEU A 24 -9.98 6.52 -7.95
N ALA A 25 -9.76 5.21 -7.76
CA ALA A 25 -10.11 4.20 -8.75
C ALA A 25 -11.63 4.09 -8.99
N LEU A 26 -12.44 4.33 -7.96
CA LEU A 26 -13.90 4.35 -8.04
C LEU A 26 -14.42 5.62 -8.73
N LEU A 27 -13.86 6.79 -8.38
CA LEU A 27 -14.20 8.08 -9.00
C LEU A 27 -13.79 8.11 -10.47
N CYS A 28 -12.63 7.54 -10.79
CA CYS A 28 -12.13 7.32 -12.13
C CYS A 28 -12.62 5.96 -12.67
N GLY A 29 -13.94 5.75 -12.73
CA GLY A 29 -14.60 4.53 -13.23
C GLY A 29 -14.25 4.08 -14.66
N ARG A 30 -13.24 4.70 -15.29
CA ARG A 30 -12.66 4.35 -16.60
C ARG A 30 -11.13 4.49 -16.72
N MET A 31 -10.38 4.85 -15.67
CA MET A 31 -8.97 5.25 -15.84
C MET A 31 -7.95 4.12 -15.68
N PHE A 32 -8.38 2.96 -15.18
CA PHE A 32 -7.56 1.76 -15.13
C PHE A 32 -8.13 0.71 -16.09
N PHE A 33 -7.43 0.48 -17.18
CA PHE A 33 -7.84 -0.44 -18.24
C PHE A 33 -7.73 -1.92 -17.84
N GLU A 34 -6.75 -2.27 -16.99
CA GLU A 34 -6.53 -3.65 -16.51
C GLU A 34 -6.21 -3.68 -15.01
N GLU A 35 -6.55 -4.80 -14.34
CA GLU A 35 -6.21 -5.07 -12.94
C GLU A 35 -4.70 -4.99 -12.71
N SER A 36 -3.90 -5.44 -13.67
CA SER A 36 -2.43 -5.43 -13.61
C SER A 36 -1.87 -4.01 -13.50
N ASP A 37 -2.43 -3.04 -14.25
CA ASP A 37 -1.98 -1.64 -14.22
C ASP A 37 -2.28 -0.99 -12.87
N LYS A 38 -3.45 -1.31 -12.28
CA LYS A 38 -3.79 -0.90 -10.90
C LYS A 38 -2.77 -1.42 -9.90
N ILE A 39 -2.41 -2.70 -10.02
CA ILE A 39 -1.48 -3.37 -9.12
C ILE A 39 -0.09 -2.75 -9.26
N GLU A 40 0.42 -2.51 -10.47
CA GLU A 40 1.72 -1.84 -10.68
C GLU A 40 1.73 -0.45 -10.06
N LYS A 41 0.68 0.35 -10.27
CA LYS A 41 0.58 1.71 -9.70
C LYS A 41 0.48 1.70 -8.18
N TYR A 42 -0.25 0.74 -7.62
CA TYR A 42 -0.36 0.56 -6.18
C TYR A 42 0.98 0.17 -5.58
N VAL A 43 1.61 -0.88 -6.13
CA VAL A 43 2.89 -1.41 -5.69
C VAL A 43 3.97 -0.34 -5.80
N GLY A 44 4.05 0.39 -6.91
CA GLY A 44 5.03 1.46 -7.12
C GLY A 44 4.92 2.65 -6.16
N GLY A 45 3.78 2.80 -5.45
CA GLY A 45 3.62 3.79 -4.39
C GLY A 45 3.89 3.26 -2.97
N LEU A 46 4.22 1.98 -2.82
CA LEU A 46 4.49 1.38 -1.51
C LEU A 46 5.92 1.69 -1.02
N PRO A 47 6.12 1.79 0.31
CA PRO A 47 7.46 1.87 0.89
C PRO A 47 8.31 0.64 0.51
N ASP A 48 9.61 0.85 0.27
CA ASP A 48 10.58 -0.20 -0.12
C ASP A 48 10.54 -1.44 0.79
N MET A 49 10.29 -1.22 2.09
CA MET A 49 10.20 -2.27 3.12
C MET A 49 9.09 -3.31 2.85
N ILE A 50 8.02 -2.95 2.16
CA ILE A 50 6.92 -3.85 1.81
C ILE A 50 6.84 -4.08 0.29
N HIS A 51 7.36 -3.15 -0.51
CA HIS A 51 7.41 -3.24 -1.97
C HIS A 51 7.96 -4.58 -2.45
N GLY A 52 9.17 -4.96 -1.98
CA GLY A 52 9.81 -6.22 -2.39
C GLY A 52 8.98 -7.46 -2.07
N SER A 53 8.34 -7.48 -0.90
CA SER A 53 7.52 -8.60 -0.45
C SER A 53 6.20 -8.72 -1.21
N VAL A 54 5.56 -7.58 -1.54
CA VAL A 54 4.34 -7.54 -2.35
C VAL A 54 4.64 -7.97 -3.79
N VAL A 55 5.74 -7.49 -4.40
CA VAL A 55 6.19 -7.92 -5.73
C VAL A 55 6.48 -9.42 -5.78
N ALA A 56 7.18 -9.96 -4.77
CA ALA A 56 7.51 -11.38 -4.69
C ALA A 56 6.27 -12.29 -4.65
N SER A 57 5.18 -11.79 -4.03
CA SER A 57 3.92 -12.52 -3.88
C SER A 57 3.08 -12.54 -5.16
N LYS A 58 3.42 -11.71 -6.16
CA LYS A 58 2.75 -11.63 -7.47
C LYS A 58 1.22 -11.62 -7.35
N PRO A 59 0.65 -10.60 -6.69
CA PRO A 59 -0.80 -10.51 -6.49
C PRO A 59 -1.52 -10.49 -7.84
N LYS A 60 -2.60 -11.26 -7.94
CA LYS A 60 -3.43 -11.35 -9.15
C LYS A 60 -4.53 -10.29 -9.19
N THR A 61 -4.87 -9.74 -8.02
CA THR A 61 -5.93 -8.75 -7.85
C THR A 61 -5.45 -7.63 -6.94
N MET A 62 -6.10 -6.47 -7.03
CA MET A 62 -5.82 -5.34 -6.15
C MET A 62 -6.04 -5.66 -4.67
N GLN A 63 -7.07 -6.45 -4.34
CA GLN A 63 -7.32 -6.85 -2.95
C GLN A 63 -6.18 -7.71 -2.38
N GLU A 64 -5.60 -8.61 -3.18
CA GLU A 64 -4.48 -9.43 -2.73
C GLU A 64 -3.26 -8.55 -2.41
N ALA A 65 -2.94 -7.59 -3.29
CA ALA A 65 -1.84 -6.65 -3.07
C ALA A 65 -2.02 -5.84 -1.76
N ILE A 66 -3.25 -5.37 -1.51
CA ILE A 66 -3.63 -4.62 -0.31
C ILE A 66 -3.54 -5.50 0.94
N LYS A 67 -4.05 -6.73 0.87
CA LYS A 67 -4.03 -7.68 1.98
C LYS A 67 -2.58 -7.99 2.40
N ILE A 68 -1.72 -8.30 1.43
CA ILE A 68 -0.29 -8.57 1.67
C ILE A 68 0.40 -7.34 2.28
N ALA A 69 0.18 -6.14 1.72
CA ALA A 69 0.76 -4.90 2.24
C ALA A 69 0.31 -4.61 3.68
N THR A 70 -0.96 -4.88 4.01
CA THR A 70 -1.53 -4.72 5.35
C THR A 70 -0.97 -5.74 6.33
N GLU A 71 -0.91 -7.02 5.96
CA GLU A 71 -0.31 -8.08 6.79
C GLU A 71 1.16 -7.81 7.10
N LEU A 72 1.93 -7.27 6.14
CA LEU A 72 3.33 -6.90 6.35
C LEU A 72 3.50 -5.69 7.28
N THR A 73 2.53 -4.78 7.30
CA THR A 73 2.53 -3.62 8.19
C THR A 73 2.13 -3.99 9.61
N ASP A 74 1.13 -4.87 9.74
CA ASP A 74 0.63 -5.38 11.03
C ASP A 74 1.67 -6.23 11.77
N LYS A 75 2.33 -7.17 11.06
CA LYS A 75 3.39 -8.01 11.62
C LYS A 75 4.56 -7.22 12.21
N LYS A 76 4.82 -6.01 11.72
CA LYS A 76 5.91 -5.15 12.19
C LYS A 76 5.55 -4.34 13.43
N ILE A 77 4.26 -4.14 13.72
CA ILE A 77 3.77 -3.50 14.94
C ILE A 77 3.86 -4.48 16.13
N HIS A 78 3.74 -5.79 15.88
CA HIS A 78 3.84 -6.83 16.90
C HIS A 78 5.29 -7.27 17.23
N THR A 79 6.31 -6.71 16.59
CA THR A 79 7.73 -7.02 16.91
C THR A 79 8.36 -6.03 17.90
N PHE A 80 7.57 -5.15 18.53
CA PHE A 80 8.03 -4.20 19.55
C PHE A 80 7.42 -4.45 20.93
N ASP A 81 6.79 -5.60 21.15
CA ASP A 81 6.35 -6.06 22.48
C ASP A 81 7.21 -7.26 22.91
N GLU A 82 8.46 -6.98 23.30
CA GLU A 82 9.23 -7.73 24.30
C GLU A 82 10.20 -6.79 25.02
#